data_AF-A0A936YBK4-F1
#
_entry.id   AF-A0A936YBK4-F1
#
_cell.length_a   1.000
_cell.length_b   1.000
_cell.length_c   1.000
_cell.angle_alpha   90.00
_cell.angle_beta   90.00
_cell.angle_gamma   90.00
#
_symmetry.space_group_name_H-M   'P 1'
#
loop_
_entity.id
_entity.type
_entity.pdbx_description
1 polymer ?
#
loop_
_entity_poly.entity_id
_entity_poly.type
_entity_poly.pdbx_seq_one_letter_code
_entity_poly.pdbx_strand_id
1 'polypeptide(L)'
;MGRSTFVVSVKQHIHQFTLQQAIRNPNKPFLPIAQPSEVFGIPHLYSGLERKLRRLGKTKAGSTEWRNTIQSYTQKGIKQNEIDCFVLNPETTWAMQHAEQFTAVELAELCNFKDLRLSIIAVHKNANQQLKFVSPPDKKLPSTKKQPKIKPQTNQTRQITHFDPVLGYRLEKVIHQTLWGEETNWQAVTHSGHIIQNALNLSIVDTDNIAAKLAASHAAQRFPKKFAYGSYRSWAWTGGANYREWLITLPYYPQSYLSGHFKVRNVLAHIRCDIREGEHGERILMLQELQSDWAQRTRRAAVNGTRHRPDETPPPFMKEWQSLVMKLVLLHAANEGLDAVAWTRGAHQAFRYKNISHANLNELYDRTLPREVNRLLKPYGASCETLGVYVPANFAITQTEHGYEVFSKEDNELLGTAPSLAAASEFVPDGGHEILYQVHGVKLTSVVRAAILSNGFAAWG
;
A
#
# COMPACT_ATOMS: atom_id res chain seq x y z
N MET A 1 -33.94 24.06 3.59
CA MET A 1 -33.51 22.72 4.07
C MET A 1 -32.92 22.88 5.46
N GLY A 2 -33.37 22.09 6.44
CA GLY A 2 -32.78 22.12 7.78
C GLY A 2 -31.36 21.55 7.78
N ARG A 3 -30.50 22.03 8.70
CA ARG A 3 -29.10 21.59 8.84
C ARG A 3 -28.97 20.07 8.98
N SER A 4 -29.93 19.42 9.64
CA SER A 4 -30.02 17.96 9.76
C SER A 4 -30.22 17.25 8.42
N THR A 5 -31.18 17.72 7.60
CA THR A 5 -31.48 17.14 6.27
C THR A 5 -30.29 17.26 5.32
N PHE A 6 -29.54 18.38 5.38
CA PHE A 6 -28.31 18.58 4.62
C PHE A 6 -27.22 17.59 5.03
N VAL A 7 -26.98 17.40 6.34
CA VAL A 7 -25.98 16.45 6.83
C VAL A 7 -26.29 15.01 6.42
N VAL A 8 -27.56 14.59 6.49
CA VAL A 8 -27.98 13.25 6.03
C VAL A 8 -27.75 13.08 4.53
N SER A 9 -28.12 14.08 3.72
CA SER A 9 -27.89 14.08 2.27
C SER A 9 -26.39 13.98 1.93
N VAL A 10 -25.55 14.78 2.60
CA VAL A 10 -24.08 14.71 2.43
C VAL A 10 -23.54 13.33 2.80
N LYS A 11 -24.00 12.75 3.92
CA LYS A 11 -23.59 11.39 4.34
C LYS A 11 -23.98 10.34 3.29
N GLN A 12 -25.21 10.38 2.79
CA GLN A 12 -25.70 9.46 1.76
C GLN A 12 -24.92 9.62 0.45
N HIS A 13 -24.68 10.86 0.01
CA HIS A 13 -23.92 11.15 -1.19
C HIS A 13 -22.46 10.67 -1.07
N ILE A 14 -21.78 10.96 0.04
CA ILE A 14 -20.43 10.46 0.32
C ILE A 14 -20.42 8.93 0.31
N HIS A 15 -21.41 8.29 0.92
CA HIS A 15 -21.51 6.83 0.96
C HIS A 15 -21.68 6.23 -0.45
N GLN A 16 -22.63 6.72 -1.23
CA GLN A 16 -22.86 6.28 -2.62
C GLN A 16 -21.63 6.51 -3.50
N PHE A 17 -21.02 7.70 -3.41
CA PHE A 17 -19.81 8.02 -4.15
C PHE A 17 -18.65 7.08 -3.78
N THR A 18 -18.48 6.79 -2.49
CA THR A 18 -17.45 5.86 -2.00
C THR A 18 -17.69 4.45 -2.52
N LEU A 19 -18.93 3.95 -2.50
CA LEU A 19 -19.29 2.64 -3.06
C LEU A 19 -19.01 2.57 -4.56
N GLN A 20 -19.42 3.60 -5.33
CA GLN A 20 -19.14 3.66 -6.76
C GLN A 20 -17.64 3.69 -7.05
N GLN A 21 -16.85 4.41 -6.24
CA GLN A 21 -15.40 4.40 -6.37
C GLN A 21 -14.77 3.06 -6.01
N ALA A 22 -15.31 2.33 -5.03
CA ALA A 22 -14.82 1.01 -4.64
C ALA A 22 -15.05 -0.04 -5.73
N ILE A 23 -16.17 0.06 -6.46
CA ILE A 23 -16.57 -0.91 -7.51
C ILE A 23 -15.80 -0.67 -8.83
N ARG A 24 -15.38 0.56 -9.12
CA ARG A 24 -14.85 0.92 -10.46
C ARG A 24 -13.49 0.32 -10.81
N ASN A 25 -12.68 -0.12 -9.84
CA ASN A 25 -11.38 -0.79 -10.08
C ASN A 25 -11.05 -1.68 -8.87
N PRO A 26 -11.72 -2.84 -8.72
CA PRO A 26 -11.44 -3.74 -7.61
C PRO A 26 -10.05 -4.33 -7.83
N ASN A 27 -9.09 -3.93 -6.97
CA ASN A 27 -7.79 -4.58 -6.95
C ASN A 27 -7.89 -5.94 -6.29
N LYS A 28 -7.01 -6.85 -6.67
CA LYS A 28 -6.78 -8.08 -5.91
C LYS A 28 -6.47 -7.70 -4.45
N PRO A 29 -7.25 -8.18 -3.47
CA PRO A 29 -7.01 -7.85 -2.08
C PRO A 29 -5.69 -8.49 -1.60
N PHE A 30 -5.08 -7.92 -0.55
CA PHE A 30 -3.86 -8.48 0.03
C PHE A 30 -4.10 -9.87 0.64
N LEU A 31 -5.24 -10.07 1.29
CA LEU A 31 -5.66 -11.38 1.79
C LEU A 31 -7.11 -11.64 1.38
N PRO A 32 -7.54 -12.91 1.36
CA PRO A 32 -8.95 -13.25 1.18
C PRO A 32 -9.86 -12.56 2.21
N ILE A 33 -11.17 -12.57 1.93
CA ILE A 33 -12.15 -12.05 2.87
C ILE A 33 -12.21 -12.96 4.10
N ALA A 34 -12.08 -12.35 5.28
CA ALA A 34 -12.12 -13.07 6.54
C ALA A 34 -13.52 -13.63 6.85
N GLN A 35 -13.57 -14.79 7.49
CA GLN A 35 -14.80 -15.38 8.00
C GLN A 35 -15.30 -14.63 9.26
N PRO A 36 -16.61 -14.66 9.58
CA PRO A 36 -17.14 -14.00 10.77
C PRO A 36 -16.49 -14.46 12.09
N SER A 37 -16.00 -15.71 12.14
CA SER A 37 -15.29 -16.27 13.30
C SER A 37 -13.87 -15.75 13.47
N GLU A 38 -13.31 -15.03 12.49
CA GLU A 38 -11.95 -14.52 12.54
C GLU A 38 -11.92 -13.15 13.21
N VAL A 39 -11.66 -13.16 14.50
CA VAL A 39 -11.83 -12.03 15.42
C VAL A 39 -11.03 -10.77 15.05
N PHE A 40 -9.94 -10.89 14.28
CA PHE A 40 -9.15 -9.76 13.79
C PHE A 40 -9.55 -9.27 12.39
N GLY A 41 -10.51 -9.91 11.73
CA GLY A 41 -10.87 -9.61 10.34
C GLY A 41 -9.78 -9.96 9.32
N ILE A 42 -8.89 -10.89 9.68
CA ILE A 42 -7.80 -11.38 8.81
C ILE A 42 -7.85 -12.91 8.77
N PRO A 43 -7.84 -13.52 7.58
CA PRO A 43 -7.76 -14.97 7.44
C PRO A 43 -6.59 -15.58 8.18
N HIS A 44 -6.85 -16.63 8.97
CA HIS A 44 -5.83 -17.41 9.67
C HIS A 44 -4.99 -16.63 10.70
N LEU A 45 -5.40 -15.42 11.09
CA LEU A 45 -4.84 -14.70 12.24
C LEU A 45 -5.77 -14.86 13.44
N TYR A 46 -5.27 -15.42 14.54
CA TYR A 46 -6.12 -15.84 15.66
C TYR A 46 -5.66 -15.34 17.04
N SER A 47 -6.56 -15.38 18.03
CA SER A 47 -6.22 -15.18 19.43
C SER A 47 -5.78 -16.50 20.07
N GLY A 48 -4.59 -16.49 20.66
CA GLY A 48 -4.08 -17.65 21.39
C GLY A 48 -4.91 -17.94 22.64
N LEU A 49 -5.38 -16.87 23.31
CA LEU A 49 -6.25 -16.97 24.48
C LEU A 49 -7.59 -17.62 24.11
N GLU A 50 -8.27 -17.09 23.08
CA GLU A 50 -9.54 -17.62 22.61
C GLU A 50 -9.43 -19.10 22.25
N ARG A 51 -8.41 -19.48 21.45
CA ARG A 51 -8.19 -20.90 21.08
C ARG A 51 -7.98 -21.79 22.31
N LYS A 52 -7.27 -21.32 23.34
CA LYS A 52 -7.08 -22.08 24.58
C LYS A 52 -8.39 -22.24 25.34
N LEU A 53 -9.18 -21.19 25.48
CA LEU A 53 -10.48 -21.23 26.14
C LEU A 53 -11.45 -22.18 25.42
N ARG A 54 -11.53 -22.12 24.08
CA ARG A 54 -12.36 -23.04 23.28
C ARG A 54 -11.97 -24.50 23.47
N ARG A 55 -10.68 -24.81 23.64
CA ARG A 55 -10.20 -26.19 23.90
C ARG A 55 -10.63 -26.74 25.26
N LEU A 56 -10.88 -25.89 26.24
CA LEU A 56 -11.41 -26.32 27.55
C LEU A 56 -12.90 -26.68 27.48
N GLY A 57 -13.61 -26.28 26.42
CA GLY A 57 -14.99 -26.68 26.18
C GLY A 57 -15.93 -26.24 27.31
N LYS A 58 -16.62 -27.21 27.92
CA LYS A 58 -17.67 -26.95 28.91
C LYS A 58 -17.16 -26.84 30.36
N THR A 59 -15.84 -26.80 30.60
CA THR A 59 -15.29 -26.56 31.95
C THR A 59 -15.91 -25.29 32.53
N LYS A 60 -16.43 -25.38 33.76
CA LYS A 60 -17.03 -24.27 34.49
C LYS A 60 -16.18 -23.86 35.67
N ALA A 61 -16.10 -22.56 35.90
CA ALA A 61 -15.41 -21.99 37.06
C ALA A 61 -16.00 -20.62 37.42
N GLY A 62 -15.75 -20.16 38.64
CA GLY A 62 -16.12 -18.82 39.08
C GLY A 62 -15.25 -17.73 38.46
N SER A 63 -15.68 -16.47 38.57
CA SER A 63 -14.96 -15.34 37.94
C SER A 63 -13.52 -15.20 38.45
N THR A 64 -13.27 -15.37 39.76
CA THR A 64 -11.93 -15.31 40.35
C THR A 64 -11.02 -16.43 39.86
N GLU A 65 -11.55 -17.66 39.77
CA GLU A 65 -10.82 -18.82 39.26
C GLU A 65 -10.45 -18.63 37.79
N TRP A 66 -11.36 -18.08 36.98
CA TRP A 66 -11.08 -17.75 35.59
C TRP A 66 -10.03 -16.67 35.43
N ARG A 67 -10.07 -15.58 36.23
CA ARG A 67 -9.00 -14.56 36.20
C ARG A 67 -7.64 -15.19 36.49
N ASN A 68 -7.55 -16.01 37.53
CA ASN A 68 -6.31 -16.70 37.90
C ASN A 68 -5.84 -17.64 36.78
N THR A 69 -6.76 -18.39 36.19
CA THR A 69 -6.47 -19.32 35.08
C THR A 69 -5.96 -18.58 33.85
N ILE A 70 -6.63 -17.51 33.43
CA ILE A 70 -6.25 -16.68 32.28
C ILE A 70 -4.90 -16.02 32.55
N GLN A 71 -4.70 -15.46 33.73
CA GLN A 71 -3.43 -14.85 34.12
C GLN A 71 -2.28 -15.88 34.10
N SER A 72 -2.53 -17.13 34.50
CA SER A 72 -1.54 -18.22 34.43
C SER A 72 -1.10 -18.54 33.00
N TYR A 73 -1.90 -18.22 31.98
CA TYR A 73 -1.54 -18.46 30.58
C TYR A 73 -0.42 -17.59 30.06
N THR A 74 -0.05 -16.53 30.78
CA THR A 74 1.18 -15.77 30.52
C THR A 74 2.42 -16.66 30.57
N GLN A 75 2.47 -17.56 31.55
CA GLN A 75 3.55 -18.56 31.69
C GLN A 75 3.52 -19.60 30.56
N LYS A 76 2.38 -19.75 29.89
CA LYS A 76 2.16 -20.66 28.76
C LYS A 76 2.16 -19.93 27.41
N GLY A 77 2.81 -18.77 27.32
CA GLY A 77 3.10 -18.06 26.07
C GLY A 77 2.03 -17.08 25.58
N ILE A 78 0.90 -16.91 26.29
CA ILE A 78 -0.07 -15.85 25.95
C ILE A 78 0.49 -14.51 26.40
N LYS A 79 0.42 -13.47 25.56
CA LYS A 79 0.98 -12.16 25.93
C LYS A 79 0.05 -11.43 26.90
N GLN A 80 0.64 -10.69 27.84
CA GLN A 80 -0.12 -9.86 28.78
C GLN A 80 -1.04 -8.88 28.03
N ASN A 81 -0.56 -8.24 26.96
CA ASN A 81 -1.38 -7.34 26.16
C ASN A 81 -2.63 -8.00 25.56
N GLU A 82 -2.55 -9.27 25.17
CA GLU A 82 -3.72 -10.02 24.68
C GLU A 82 -4.74 -10.23 25.80
N ILE A 83 -4.26 -10.59 26.99
CA ILE A 83 -5.08 -10.73 28.20
C ILE A 83 -5.68 -9.40 28.60
N ASP A 84 -4.91 -8.30 28.57
CA ASP A 84 -5.40 -6.96 28.94
C ASP A 84 -6.53 -6.53 28.01
N CYS A 85 -6.37 -6.74 26.69
CA CYS A 85 -7.42 -6.48 25.72
C CYS A 85 -8.68 -7.32 25.96
N PHE A 86 -8.53 -8.55 26.46
CA PHE A 86 -9.64 -9.41 26.82
C PHE A 86 -10.29 -8.99 28.14
N VAL A 87 -9.54 -8.92 29.24
CA VAL A 87 -10.04 -8.72 30.61
C VAL A 87 -10.59 -7.31 30.80
N LEU A 88 -9.98 -6.31 30.17
CA LEU A 88 -10.42 -4.92 30.28
C LEU A 88 -11.47 -4.55 29.23
N ASN A 89 -11.96 -5.53 28.45
CA ASN A 89 -13.10 -5.30 27.57
C ASN A 89 -14.37 -5.06 28.45
N PRO A 90 -15.19 -4.04 28.14
CA PRO A 90 -16.41 -3.78 28.89
C PRO A 90 -17.37 -4.97 28.97
N GLU A 91 -17.51 -5.75 27.91
CA GLU A 91 -18.42 -6.92 27.84
C GLU A 91 -17.94 -8.05 28.76
N THR A 92 -16.64 -8.35 28.76
CA THR A 92 -16.05 -9.38 29.63
C THR A 92 -16.08 -8.94 31.09
N THR A 93 -15.71 -7.69 31.38
CA THR A 93 -15.73 -7.13 32.73
C THR A 93 -17.14 -7.19 33.31
N TRP A 94 -18.13 -6.73 32.54
CA TRP A 94 -19.52 -6.74 32.96
C TRP A 94 -20.01 -8.17 33.19
N ALA A 95 -19.77 -9.09 32.26
CA ALA A 95 -20.17 -10.48 32.42
C ALA A 95 -19.54 -11.08 33.69
N MET A 96 -18.22 -10.95 33.86
CA MET A 96 -17.50 -11.50 35.02
C MET A 96 -17.95 -10.95 36.38
N GLN A 97 -18.60 -9.79 36.41
CA GLN A 97 -19.17 -9.19 37.63
C GLN A 97 -20.57 -9.73 37.97
N HIS A 98 -21.34 -10.17 36.96
CA HIS A 98 -22.75 -10.50 37.14
C HIS A 98 -23.05 -12.01 37.13
N ALA A 99 -22.20 -12.85 36.54
CA ALA A 99 -22.43 -14.29 36.57
C ALA A 99 -21.63 -14.99 37.68
N GLU A 100 -22.29 -15.93 38.37
CA GLU A 100 -21.65 -16.76 39.41
C GLU A 100 -20.60 -17.71 38.84
N GLN A 101 -20.88 -18.29 37.66
CA GLN A 101 -19.99 -19.22 36.97
C GLN A 101 -20.04 -19.01 35.45
N PHE A 102 -18.92 -19.29 34.79
CA PHE A 102 -18.78 -19.30 33.33
C PHE A 102 -18.25 -20.63 32.83
N THR A 103 -18.76 -21.10 31.70
CA THR A 103 -18.05 -22.07 30.88
C THR A 103 -16.88 -21.41 30.14
N ALA A 104 -15.86 -22.20 29.80
CA ALA A 104 -14.75 -21.69 28.99
C ALA A 104 -15.18 -21.26 27.58
N VAL A 105 -16.20 -21.90 27.00
CA VAL A 105 -16.77 -21.52 25.70
C VAL A 105 -17.48 -20.17 25.77
N GLU A 106 -18.29 -19.90 26.80
CA GLU A 106 -18.91 -18.58 26.99
C GLU A 106 -17.85 -17.48 27.12
N LEU A 107 -16.76 -17.72 27.87
CA LEU A 107 -15.65 -16.78 27.93
C LEU A 107 -14.93 -16.61 26.58
N ALA A 108 -14.81 -17.67 25.80
CA ALA A 108 -14.22 -17.58 24.46
C ALA A 108 -15.10 -16.79 23.48
N GLU A 109 -16.42 -16.86 23.61
CA GLU A 109 -17.36 -16.06 22.81
C GLU A 109 -17.29 -14.56 23.16
N LEU A 110 -16.95 -14.24 24.41
CA LEU A 110 -16.66 -12.87 24.83
C LEU A 110 -15.28 -12.36 24.38
N CYS A 111 -14.44 -13.20 23.78
CA CYS A 111 -13.15 -12.77 23.20
C CYS A 111 -13.40 -11.94 21.93
N ASN A 112 -13.70 -10.65 22.10
CA ASN A 112 -13.98 -9.73 21.02
C ASN A 112 -12.85 -8.71 20.85
N PHE A 113 -12.19 -8.76 19.69
CA PHE A 113 -11.08 -7.86 19.32
C PHE A 113 -11.53 -6.79 18.32
N LYS A 114 -12.79 -6.34 18.37
CA LYS A 114 -13.38 -5.34 17.47
C LYS A 114 -12.48 -4.14 17.20
N ASP A 115 -11.93 -3.55 18.24
CA ASP A 115 -11.07 -2.35 18.15
C ASP A 115 -9.72 -2.65 17.49
N LEU A 116 -9.28 -3.91 17.52
CA LEU A 116 -8.05 -4.40 16.94
C LEU A 116 -8.24 -5.09 15.59
N ARG A 117 -9.46 -5.04 15.02
CA ARG A 117 -9.69 -5.56 13.66
C ARG A 117 -8.83 -4.81 12.66
N LEU A 118 -8.08 -5.56 11.88
CA LEU A 118 -7.15 -5.04 10.90
C LEU A 118 -7.85 -4.89 9.55
N SER A 119 -7.42 -3.89 8.79
CA SER A 119 -7.78 -3.73 7.38
C SER A 119 -6.53 -3.40 6.57
N ILE A 120 -6.28 -4.16 5.52
CA ILE A 120 -5.11 -4.01 4.65
C ILE A 120 -5.57 -3.41 3.33
N ILE A 121 -5.11 -2.19 3.03
CA ILE A 121 -5.55 -1.43 1.86
C ILE A 121 -4.36 -1.05 1.00
N ALA A 122 -4.53 -1.06 -0.32
CA ALA A 122 -3.52 -0.58 -1.25
C ALA A 122 -3.46 0.96 -1.22
N VAL A 123 -2.26 1.52 -1.38
CA VAL A 123 -2.10 2.96 -1.64
C VAL A 123 -2.44 3.22 -3.10
N HIS A 124 -3.48 4.02 -3.33
CA HIS A 124 -3.92 4.40 -4.66
C HIS A 124 -3.47 5.82 -5.01
N LYS A 125 -3.09 6.00 -6.27
CA LYS A 125 -3.00 7.31 -6.91
C LYS A 125 -3.95 7.41 -8.09
N ASN A 126 -4.33 8.64 -8.41
CA ASN A 126 -4.95 8.90 -9.70
C ASN A 126 -3.86 8.81 -10.76
N ALA A 127 -4.21 8.17 -11.86
CA ALA A 127 -3.40 8.05 -13.04
C ALA A 127 -3.12 9.45 -13.60
N ASN A 128 -1.83 9.78 -13.77
CA ASN A 128 -1.38 11.05 -14.31
C ASN A 128 -1.05 10.96 -15.81
N GLN A 129 -0.99 9.77 -16.39
CA GLN A 129 -0.69 9.54 -17.81
C GLN A 129 -1.80 8.74 -18.51
N GLN A 130 -3.04 8.78 -18.00
CA GLN A 130 -4.13 8.01 -18.61
C GLN A 130 -4.49 8.38 -20.06
N LEU A 131 -3.96 9.49 -20.59
CA LEU A 131 -4.12 9.91 -21.98
C LEU A 131 -2.99 9.32 -22.82
N LYS A 132 -3.33 8.61 -23.90
CA LYS A 132 -2.38 8.12 -24.89
C LYS A 132 -2.52 8.94 -26.16
N PHE A 133 -1.68 9.95 -26.28
CA PHE A 133 -1.64 10.80 -27.46
C PHE A 133 -1.03 10.05 -28.65
N VAL A 134 -1.81 9.94 -29.72
CA VAL A 134 -1.40 9.40 -31.03
C VAL A 134 -1.65 10.45 -32.11
N SER A 135 -1.23 10.16 -33.34
CA SER A 135 -1.55 11.00 -34.50
C SER A 135 -3.07 11.18 -34.64
N PRO A 136 -3.53 12.39 -34.99
CA PRO A 136 -4.96 12.67 -35.11
C PRO A 136 -5.58 11.82 -36.23
N PRO A 137 -6.82 11.34 -36.04
CA PRO A 137 -7.53 10.58 -37.07
C PRO A 137 -7.99 11.49 -38.23
N ASP A 138 -8.16 10.92 -39.42
CA ASP A 138 -8.61 11.65 -40.62
C ASP A 138 -10.05 12.19 -40.55
N LYS A 139 -10.80 11.82 -39.50
CA LYS A 139 -12.17 12.29 -39.29
C LYS A 139 -12.19 13.72 -38.75
N LYS A 140 -13.22 14.49 -39.14
CA LYS A 140 -13.44 15.85 -38.64
C LYS A 140 -13.72 15.84 -37.12
N LEU A 141 -12.86 16.51 -36.36
CA LEU A 141 -13.01 16.66 -34.91
C LEU A 141 -13.82 17.92 -34.55
N PRO A 142 -14.48 17.97 -33.36
CA PRO A 142 -15.22 19.14 -32.92
C PRO A 142 -14.33 20.39 -32.86
N SER A 143 -14.86 21.52 -33.34
CA SER A 143 -14.14 22.79 -33.28
C SER A 143 -13.90 23.24 -31.83
N THR A 144 -12.81 23.98 -31.62
CA THR A 144 -12.43 24.50 -30.31
C THR A 144 -13.38 25.63 -29.90
N LYS A 145 -14.08 25.42 -28.77
CA LYS A 145 -15.11 26.27 -28.18
C LYS A 145 -14.51 27.24 -27.16
N LYS A 146 -15.21 28.35 -26.90
CA LYS A 146 -14.80 29.45 -26.01
C LYS A 146 -13.38 29.91 -26.30
N GLN A 147 -13.17 30.50 -27.48
CA GLN A 147 -11.94 31.21 -27.78
C GLN A 147 -11.86 32.43 -26.83
N PRO A 148 -10.87 32.52 -25.93
CA PRO A 148 -10.62 33.75 -25.21
C PRO A 148 -10.65 34.95 -26.18
N LYS A 149 -11.50 35.95 -25.91
CA LYS A 149 -11.44 37.26 -26.59
C LYS A 149 -10.20 38.06 -26.15
N ILE A 150 -9.15 37.38 -25.69
CA ILE A 150 -7.93 37.94 -25.13
C ILE A 150 -6.90 37.94 -26.26
N LYS A 151 -6.38 39.13 -26.62
CA LYS A 151 -5.18 39.28 -27.46
C LYS A 151 -4.06 38.46 -26.79
N PRO A 152 -3.62 37.32 -27.35
CA PRO A 152 -3.12 37.19 -28.73
C PRO A 152 -3.95 36.28 -29.67
N GLN A 153 -5.18 35.89 -29.35
CA GLN A 153 -5.85 34.74 -30.01
C GLN A 153 -6.67 35.01 -31.29
N THR A 154 -6.69 36.24 -31.81
CA THR A 154 -7.40 36.59 -33.04
C THR A 154 -6.51 36.29 -34.26
N ASN A 155 -7.01 35.58 -35.28
CA ASN A 155 -6.29 35.19 -36.51
C ASN A 155 -5.15 34.16 -36.36
N GLN A 156 -5.19 33.31 -35.33
CA GLN A 156 -4.19 32.25 -35.14
C GLN A 156 -4.54 30.99 -35.92
N THR A 157 -3.55 30.40 -36.61
CA THR A 157 -3.68 29.09 -37.26
C THR A 157 -3.55 28.01 -36.20
N ARG A 158 -4.42 26.99 -36.27
CA ARG A 158 -4.44 25.88 -35.31
C ARG A 158 -4.32 24.57 -36.04
N GLN A 159 -3.38 23.75 -35.60
CA GLN A 159 -3.18 22.42 -36.11
C GLN A 159 -3.32 21.42 -34.97
N ILE A 160 -4.21 20.45 -35.11
CA ILE A 160 -4.27 19.33 -34.18
C ILE A 160 -3.07 18.45 -34.49
N THR A 161 -2.22 18.23 -33.50
CA THR A 161 -1.00 17.44 -33.64
C THR A 161 -1.09 16.11 -32.92
N HIS A 162 -1.89 16.04 -31.87
CA HIS A 162 -2.05 14.86 -31.04
C HIS A 162 -3.50 14.65 -30.63
N PHE A 163 -3.93 13.40 -30.55
CA PHE A 163 -5.28 13.00 -30.17
C PHE A 163 -5.25 11.78 -29.25
N ASP A 164 -6.02 11.81 -28.17
CA ASP A 164 -6.27 10.66 -27.32
C ASP A 164 -7.54 9.94 -27.79
N PRO A 165 -7.45 8.68 -28.24
CA PRO A 165 -8.58 7.98 -28.86
C PRO A 165 -9.66 7.57 -27.88
N VAL A 166 -9.35 7.54 -26.57
CA VAL A 166 -10.24 7.00 -25.53
C VAL A 166 -11.12 8.10 -24.94
N LEU A 167 -10.50 9.16 -24.44
CA LEU A 167 -11.16 10.29 -23.77
C LEU A 167 -11.32 11.51 -24.69
N GLY A 168 -10.80 11.46 -25.92
CA GLY A 168 -11.00 12.47 -26.96
C GLY A 168 -10.25 13.79 -26.72
N TYR A 169 -9.28 13.80 -25.80
CA TYR A 169 -8.42 14.97 -25.59
C TYR A 169 -7.53 15.18 -26.80
N ARG A 170 -7.09 16.42 -27.03
CA ARG A 170 -6.18 16.74 -28.12
C ARG A 170 -5.24 17.88 -27.76
N LEU A 171 -4.09 17.87 -28.40
CA LEU A 171 -3.12 18.97 -28.35
C LEU A 171 -3.19 19.73 -29.67
N GLU A 172 -3.26 21.04 -29.56
CA GLU A 172 -3.30 21.94 -30.71
C GLU A 172 -2.04 22.79 -30.69
N LYS A 173 -1.31 22.75 -31.81
CA LYS A 173 -0.26 23.72 -32.13
C LYS A 173 -0.93 25.00 -32.57
N VAL A 174 -0.64 26.09 -31.88
CA VAL A 174 -1.20 27.42 -32.09
C VAL A 174 -0.09 28.30 -32.65
N ILE A 175 -0.30 28.80 -33.86
CA ILE A 175 0.66 29.60 -34.61
C ILE A 175 0.14 31.02 -34.71
N HIS A 176 0.98 32.01 -34.36
CA HIS A 176 0.64 33.41 -34.52
C HIS A 176 1.81 34.26 -34.99
N GLN A 177 1.50 35.30 -35.76
CA GLN A 177 2.48 36.28 -36.23
C GLN A 177 2.70 37.34 -35.15
N THR A 178 3.96 37.58 -34.80
CA THR A 178 4.40 38.69 -33.94
C THR A 178 5.28 39.66 -34.71
N LEU A 179 5.67 40.75 -34.06
CA LEU A 179 6.62 41.72 -34.65
C LEU A 179 8.02 41.11 -34.90
N TRP A 180 8.29 39.94 -34.32
CA TRP A 180 9.58 39.25 -34.36
C TRP A 180 9.56 37.97 -35.19
N GLY A 181 8.43 37.66 -35.83
CA GLY A 181 8.25 36.49 -36.68
C GLY A 181 7.11 35.59 -36.22
N GLU A 182 7.13 34.35 -36.72
CA GLU A 182 6.12 33.34 -36.38
C GLU A 182 6.45 32.70 -35.03
N GLU A 183 5.53 32.84 -34.07
CA GLU A 183 5.63 32.18 -32.78
C GLU A 183 4.69 30.97 -32.74
N THR A 184 5.24 29.86 -32.24
CA THR A 184 4.53 28.60 -32.03
C THR A 184 4.33 28.38 -30.56
N ASN A 185 3.10 28.10 -30.17
CA ASN A 185 2.76 27.65 -28.83
C ASN A 185 1.79 26.46 -28.88
N TRP A 186 1.44 25.94 -27.71
CA TRP A 186 0.63 24.75 -27.55
C TRP A 186 -0.55 24.98 -26.62
N GLN A 187 -1.65 24.29 -26.87
CA GLN A 187 -2.80 24.27 -25.95
C GLN A 187 -3.40 22.88 -25.86
N ALA A 188 -4.02 22.59 -24.71
CA ALA A 188 -4.72 21.35 -24.45
C ALA A 188 -6.24 21.56 -24.56
N VAL A 189 -6.94 20.66 -25.25
CA VAL A 189 -8.37 20.78 -25.51
C VAL A 189 -9.10 19.48 -25.16
N THR A 190 -10.25 19.61 -24.52
CA THR A 190 -11.11 18.47 -24.15
C THR A 190 -11.86 17.89 -25.36
N HIS A 191 -12.45 16.70 -25.21
CA HIS A 191 -13.32 16.07 -26.24
C HIS A 191 -14.44 16.97 -26.74
N SER A 192 -14.95 17.85 -25.89
CA SER A 192 -16.06 18.76 -26.21
C SER A 192 -15.62 20.06 -26.92
N GLY A 193 -14.30 20.25 -27.08
CA GLY A 193 -13.71 21.44 -27.69
C GLY A 193 -13.34 22.55 -26.70
N HIS A 194 -13.53 22.37 -25.40
CA HIS A 194 -13.14 23.40 -24.42
C HIS A 194 -11.62 23.41 -24.18
N ILE A 195 -11.03 24.60 -24.21
CA ILE A 195 -9.62 24.83 -23.89
C ILE A 195 -9.40 24.67 -22.38
N ILE A 196 -8.32 23.98 -22.03
CA ILE A 196 -7.91 23.72 -20.66
C ILE A 196 -6.95 24.83 -20.22
N GLN A 197 -7.22 25.41 -19.05
CA GLN A 197 -6.39 26.47 -18.47
C GLN A 197 -5.54 25.90 -17.33
N ASN A 198 -4.33 26.43 -17.17
CA ASN A 198 -3.47 26.11 -16.03
C ASN A 198 -3.94 26.87 -14.77
N ALA A 199 -3.24 26.66 -13.63
CA ALA A 199 -3.57 27.30 -12.36
C ALA A 199 -3.46 28.84 -12.37
N LEU A 200 -2.74 29.42 -13.35
CA LEU A 200 -2.62 30.87 -13.56
C LEU A 200 -3.64 31.39 -14.60
N ASN A 201 -4.63 30.57 -14.96
CA ASN A 201 -5.62 30.84 -16.00
C ASN A 201 -5.03 31.05 -17.42
N LEU A 202 -3.79 30.62 -17.66
CA LEU A 202 -3.17 30.64 -18.98
C LEU A 202 -3.67 29.45 -19.81
N SER A 203 -4.00 29.72 -21.06
CA SER A 203 -4.55 28.74 -22.00
C SER A 203 -3.51 28.20 -22.99
N ILE A 204 -2.36 28.87 -23.08
CA ILE A 204 -1.28 28.61 -24.01
C ILE A 204 -0.02 28.30 -23.21
N VAL A 205 0.77 27.34 -23.68
CA VAL A 205 2.02 26.88 -23.08
C VAL A 205 3.09 26.67 -24.15
N ASP A 206 4.35 26.67 -23.74
CA ASP A 206 5.48 26.74 -24.68
C ASP A 206 5.73 25.42 -25.44
N THR A 207 5.42 24.28 -24.81
CA THR A 207 5.72 22.95 -25.37
C THR A 207 4.52 22.02 -25.35
N ASP A 208 4.53 21.06 -26.28
CA ASP A 208 3.58 19.95 -26.35
C ASP A 208 3.57 19.10 -25.08
N ASN A 209 4.73 18.85 -24.48
CA ASN A 209 4.85 18.11 -23.22
C ASN A 209 4.13 18.82 -22.07
N ILE A 210 4.25 20.15 -21.97
CA ILE A 210 3.50 20.92 -20.96
C ILE A 210 2.00 20.83 -21.24
N ALA A 211 1.58 20.93 -22.50
CA ALA A 211 0.18 20.79 -22.88
C ALA A 211 -0.37 19.39 -22.58
N ALA A 212 0.43 18.34 -22.83
CA ALA A 212 0.10 16.95 -22.50
C ALA A 212 -0.08 16.77 -20.99
N LYS A 213 0.84 17.30 -20.17
CA LYS A 213 0.74 17.29 -18.70
C LYS A 213 -0.50 18.04 -18.21
N LEU A 214 -0.83 19.17 -18.83
CA LEU A 214 -2.03 19.95 -18.50
C LEU A 214 -3.31 19.16 -18.84
N ALA A 215 -3.38 18.56 -20.03
CA ALA A 215 -4.47 17.69 -20.45
C ALA A 215 -4.65 16.52 -19.48
N ALA A 216 -3.56 15.86 -19.11
CA ALA A 216 -3.58 14.71 -18.24
C ALA A 216 -3.97 15.07 -16.80
N SER A 217 -3.51 16.21 -16.27
CA SER A 217 -3.95 16.74 -14.98
C SER A 217 -5.46 17.04 -14.96
N HIS A 218 -5.98 17.68 -16.01
CA HIS A 218 -7.41 17.93 -16.15
C HIS A 218 -8.21 16.61 -16.24
N ALA A 219 -7.71 15.65 -17.04
CA ALA A 219 -8.33 14.34 -17.16
C ALA A 219 -8.33 13.57 -15.84
N ALA A 220 -7.23 13.60 -15.07
CA ALA A 220 -7.12 12.92 -13.77
C ALA A 220 -8.11 13.47 -12.73
N GLN A 221 -8.44 14.76 -12.80
CA GLN A 221 -9.45 15.38 -11.92
C GLN A 221 -10.88 15.00 -12.31
N ARG A 222 -11.18 14.90 -13.61
CA ARG A 222 -12.55 14.69 -14.14
C ARG A 222 -12.91 13.22 -14.34
N PHE A 223 -11.91 12.41 -14.69
CA PHE A 223 -12.02 10.99 -14.99
C PHE A 223 -10.93 10.23 -14.22
N PRO A 224 -11.01 10.14 -12.88
CA PRO A 224 -9.95 9.54 -12.09
C PRO A 224 -9.86 8.03 -12.36
N LYS A 225 -8.82 7.59 -13.07
CA LYS A 225 -8.41 6.18 -13.10
C LYS A 225 -7.49 5.93 -11.90
N LYS A 226 -7.85 5.03 -11.00
CA LYS A 226 -7.01 4.70 -9.84
C LYS A 226 -6.00 3.62 -10.21
N PHE A 227 -4.75 3.81 -9.83
CA PHE A 227 -3.69 2.84 -9.98
C PHE A 227 -2.97 2.64 -8.65
N ALA A 228 -2.58 1.40 -8.36
CA ALA A 228 -1.95 1.02 -7.09
C ALA A 228 -0.43 0.85 -7.21
N TYR A 229 0.28 1.78 -7.86
CA TYR A 229 1.75 1.78 -7.87
C TYR A 229 2.36 2.60 -6.71
N GLY A 230 1.54 3.15 -5.81
CA GLY A 230 2.01 3.84 -4.61
C GLY A 230 2.66 5.22 -4.82
N SER A 231 3.24 5.76 -3.74
CA SER A 231 3.89 7.08 -3.74
C SER A 231 5.40 7.04 -3.87
N TYR A 232 6.02 5.91 -3.53
CA TYR A 232 7.44 5.77 -3.28
C TYR A 232 8.10 4.69 -4.16
N ARG A 233 7.51 4.40 -5.33
CA ARG A 233 8.07 3.44 -6.32
C ARG A 233 9.51 3.77 -6.69
N SER A 234 9.86 5.05 -6.84
CA SER A 234 11.22 5.50 -7.17
C SER A 234 12.28 5.11 -6.12
N TRP A 235 11.85 4.71 -4.92
CA TRP A 235 12.71 4.28 -3.83
C TRP A 235 12.80 2.76 -3.72
N ALA A 236 12.07 2.01 -4.54
CA ALA A 236 12.20 0.57 -4.65
C ALA A 236 13.33 0.20 -5.62
N TRP A 237 13.84 -1.01 -5.53
CA TRP A 237 14.65 -1.54 -6.62
C TRP A 237 13.83 -1.68 -7.90
N THR A 238 14.49 -1.49 -9.03
CA THR A 238 13.93 -1.68 -10.36
C THR A 238 13.94 -3.17 -10.75
N GLY A 239 13.21 -3.56 -11.81
CA GLY A 239 13.17 -4.94 -12.32
C GLY A 239 12.18 -5.87 -11.60
N GLY A 240 11.34 -5.35 -10.70
CA GLY A 240 10.30 -6.14 -10.04
C GLY A 240 8.94 -6.03 -10.74
N ALA A 241 8.14 -7.10 -10.66
CA ALA A 241 6.77 -7.13 -11.14
C ALA A 241 5.79 -6.72 -10.05
N ASN A 242 4.66 -6.13 -10.44
CA ASN A 242 3.52 -5.88 -9.55
C ASN A 242 3.90 -5.15 -8.26
N TYR A 243 4.69 -4.08 -8.37
CA TYR A 243 5.00 -3.23 -7.24
C TYR A 243 3.72 -2.68 -6.60
N ARG A 244 3.62 -2.83 -5.27
CA ARG A 244 2.50 -2.37 -4.45
C ARG A 244 2.99 -1.75 -3.16
N GLU A 245 2.19 -0.80 -2.67
CA GLU A 245 2.31 -0.24 -1.32
C GLU A 245 1.03 -0.56 -0.56
N TRP A 246 1.18 -1.16 0.62
CA TRP A 246 0.09 -1.63 1.45
C TRP A 246 0.10 -0.92 2.79
N LEU A 247 -1.07 -0.49 3.24
CA LEU A 247 -1.28 0.06 4.58
C LEU A 247 -2.03 -0.96 5.42
N ILE A 248 -1.47 -1.31 6.57
CA ILE A 248 -2.13 -2.09 7.61
C ILE A 248 -2.75 -1.08 8.57
N THR A 249 -4.07 -1.10 8.68
CA THR A 249 -4.84 -0.08 9.39
C THR A 249 -5.73 -0.70 10.47
N LEU A 250 -6.06 0.10 11.47
CA LEU A 250 -6.97 -0.25 12.56
C LEU A 250 -8.20 0.68 12.52
N PRO A 251 -9.16 0.42 11.60
CA PRO A 251 -10.27 1.34 11.35
C PRO A 251 -11.13 1.63 12.58
N TYR A 252 -11.33 0.61 13.43
CA TYR A 252 -12.22 0.69 14.59
C TYR A 252 -11.52 1.08 15.89
N TYR A 253 -10.19 1.19 15.91
CA TYR A 253 -9.47 1.53 17.13
C TYR A 253 -9.87 2.92 17.65
N PRO A 254 -10.24 3.08 18.93
CA PRO A 254 -10.93 4.29 19.39
C PRO A 254 -10.06 5.55 19.24
N GLN A 255 -8.78 5.47 19.60
CA GLN A 255 -7.84 6.57 19.44
C GLN A 255 -7.55 6.87 17.97
N SER A 256 -7.27 8.14 17.67
CA SER A 256 -6.95 8.59 16.32
C SER A 256 -5.47 8.90 16.18
N TYR A 257 -4.80 8.18 15.29
CA TYR A 257 -3.46 8.47 14.81
C TYR A 257 -3.51 8.89 13.34
N LEU A 258 -2.84 10.00 13.02
CA LEU A 258 -2.68 10.49 11.65
C LEU A 258 -1.19 10.52 11.31
N SER A 259 -0.82 9.77 10.26
CA SER A 259 0.54 9.81 9.71
C SER A 259 0.73 11.06 8.86
N GLY A 260 1.96 11.59 8.82
CA GLY A 260 2.33 12.64 7.86
C GLY A 260 2.45 12.14 6.42
N HIS A 261 2.58 10.83 6.21
CA HIS A 261 2.79 10.21 4.89
C HIS A 261 1.47 9.80 4.21
N PHE A 262 0.43 9.51 4.99
CA PHE A 262 -0.81 8.93 4.47
C PHE A 262 -2.04 9.66 4.99
N LYS A 263 -3.01 9.90 4.10
CA LYS A 263 -4.32 10.49 4.44
C LYS A 263 -5.31 9.44 4.97
N VAL A 264 -4.83 8.53 5.81
CA VAL A 264 -5.61 7.42 6.39
C VAL A 264 -5.38 7.39 7.90
N ARG A 265 -6.46 7.20 8.66
CA ARG A 265 -6.41 7.11 10.12
C ARG A 265 -5.88 5.75 10.57
N ASN A 266 -5.15 5.74 11.68
CA ASN A 266 -4.73 4.53 12.40
C ASN A 266 -3.94 3.56 11.53
N VAL A 267 -3.03 4.08 10.70
CA VAL A 267 -2.05 3.26 9.99
C VAL A 267 -1.08 2.68 11.03
N LEU A 268 -1.20 1.39 11.28
CA LEU A 268 -0.33 0.64 12.20
C LEU A 268 1.06 0.45 11.58
N ALA A 269 1.10 0.05 10.31
CA ALA A 269 2.32 -0.16 9.54
C ALA A 269 2.04 -0.02 8.05
N HIS A 270 3.09 0.18 7.27
CA HIS A 270 3.05 0.09 5.82
C HIS A 270 4.16 -0.82 5.29
N ILE A 271 3.88 -1.44 4.15
CA ILE A 271 4.79 -2.34 3.44
C ILE A 271 4.90 -1.87 2.01
N ARG A 272 6.11 -1.95 1.46
CA ARG A 272 6.34 -1.84 0.02
C ARG A 272 6.91 -3.15 -0.48
N CYS A 273 6.32 -3.71 -1.52
CA CYS A 273 6.77 -4.99 -2.06
C CYS A 273 6.56 -5.10 -3.57
N ASP A 274 7.35 -5.96 -4.18
CA ASP A 274 7.24 -6.41 -5.57
C ASP A 274 7.45 -7.93 -5.63
N ILE A 275 7.16 -8.51 -6.79
CA ILE A 275 7.45 -9.91 -7.09
C ILE A 275 8.73 -9.95 -7.94
N ARG A 276 9.66 -10.80 -7.55
CA ARG A 276 10.94 -10.99 -8.25
C ARG A 276 11.21 -12.45 -8.51
N GLU A 277 12.07 -12.69 -9.48
CA GLU A 277 12.63 -14.00 -9.74
C GLU A 277 13.90 -14.19 -8.91
N GLY A 278 14.00 -15.34 -8.23
CA GLY A 278 15.19 -15.76 -7.50
C GLY A 278 16.26 -16.35 -8.42
N GLU A 279 17.41 -16.69 -7.84
CA GLU A 279 18.54 -17.31 -8.55
C GLU A 279 18.18 -18.62 -9.26
N HIS A 280 17.15 -19.34 -8.78
CA HIS A 280 16.73 -20.62 -9.36
C HIS A 280 15.30 -20.57 -9.92
N GLY A 281 14.82 -19.39 -10.30
CA GLY A 281 13.47 -19.21 -10.85
C GLY A 281 12.36 -19.16 -9.80
N GLU A 282 12.69 -19.05 -8.50
CA GLU A 282 11.69 -18.94 -7.45
C GLU A 282 10.89 -17.64 -7.59
N ARG A 283 9.57 -17.69 -7.37
CA ARG A 283 8.75 -16.48 -7.29
C ARG A 283 8.82 -15.90 -5.88
N ILE A 284 9.62 -14.84 -5.71
CA ILE A 284 9.92 -14.23 -4.41
C ILE A 284 9.04 -13.00 -4.18
N LEU A 285 8.34 -12.95 -3.05
CA LEU A 285 7.77 -11.70 -2.54
C LEU A 285 8.90 -10.88 -1.91
N MET A 286 9.35 -9.86 -2.61
CA MET A 286 10.45 -9.02 -2.15
C MET A 286 9.91 -7.80 -1.41
N LEU A 287 10.18 -7.73 -0.11
CA LEU A 287 9.89 -6.58 0.73
C LEU A 287 10.94 -5.50 0.52
N GLN A 288 10.51 -4.41 -0.10
CA GLN A 288 11.31 -3.22 -0.35
C GLN A 288 11.38 -2.31 0.88
N GLU A 289 10.35 -2.32 1.72
CA GLU A 289 10.33 -1.61 3.02
C GLU A 289 9.25 -2.16 3.95
N LEU A 290 9.54 -2.12 5.25
CA LEU A 290 8.61 -2.36 6.34
C LEU A 290 8.78 -1.26 7.41
N GLN A 291 7.73 -0.45 7.64
CA GLN A 291 7.81 0.71 8.55
C GLN A 291 6.49 1.00 9.29
N SER A 292 6.62 1.53 10.52
CA SER A 292 5.50 2.03 11.32
C SER A 292 5.79 3.45 11.82
N ASP A 293 5.15 4.44 11.22
CA ASP A 293 5.27 5.85 11.64
C ASP A 293 4.74 6.06 13.06
N TRP A 294 3.68 5.33 13.43
CA TRP A 294 3.08 5.41 14.76
C TRP A 294 4.06 4.92 15.81
N ALA A 295 4.67 3.75 15.60
CA ALA A 295 5.67 3.21 16.52
C ALA A 295 6.93 4.09 16.56
N GLN A 296 7.40 4.59 15.42
CA GLN A 296 8.56 5.50 15.38
C GLN A 296 8.29 6.79 16.17
N ARG A 297 7.11 7.40 16.01
CA ARG A 297 6.72 8.60 16.77
C ARG A 297 6.71 8.32 18.28
N THR A 298 6.07 7.24 18.70
CA THR A 298 6.02 6.85 20.12
C THR A 298 7.43 6.62 20.69
N ARG A 299 8.34 5.95 19.96
CA ARG A 299 9.73 5.76 20.39
C ARG A 299 10.48 7.10 20.53
N ARG A 300 10.34 8.01 19.55
CA ARG A 300 11.00 9.33 19.60
C ARG A 300 10.51 10.18 20.77
N ALA A 301 9.20 10.16 21.05
CA ALA A 301 8.63 10.87 22.18
C ALA A 301 9.15 10.35 23.52
N ALA A 302 9.36 9.03 23.65
CA ALA A 302 9.91 8.43 24.86
C ALA A 302 11.39 8.84 25.11
N VAL A 303 12.20 8.95 24.05
CA VAL A 303 13.62 9.32 24.16
C VAL A 303 13.80 10.81 24.49
N ASN A 304 13.02 11.69 23.86
CA ASN A 304 13.22 13.14 23.98
C ASN A 304 12.68 13.74 25.29
N GLY A 305 12.13 12.94 26.20
CA GLY A 305 11.53 13.42 27.46
C GLY A 305 10.35 14.37 27.27
N THR A 306 9.94 14.65 26.03
CA THR A 306 8.69 15.31 25.70
C THR A 306 7.58 14.40 26.20
N ARG A 307 6.95 14.77 27.33
CA ARG A 307 5.72 14.12 27.79
C ARG A 307 4.86 13.89 26.57
N HIS A 308 4.40 12.65 26.37
CA HIS A 308 3.29 12.38 25.45
C HIS A 308 2.31 13.52 25.67
N ARG A 309 1.92 14.21 24.60
CA ARG A 309 0.69 14.98 24.72
C ARG A 309 -0.35 14.00 25.28
N PRO A 310 -1.18 14.36 26.27
CA PRO A 310 -2.05 13.40 26.97
C PRO A 310 -2.92 12.52 26.05
N ASP A 311 -3.07 12.91 24.79
CA ASP A 311 -3.77 12.24 23.69
C ASP A 311 -2.91 11.28 22.84
N GLU A 312 -1.58 11.26 22.95
CA GLU A 312 -0.70 10.38 22.16
C GLU A 312 -0.60 8.97 22.79
N THR A 313 -1.53 8.09 22.42
CA THR A 313 -1.47 6.67 22.83
C THR A 313 -0.51 5.88 21.93
N PRO A 314 0.37 5.01 22.51
CA PRO A 314 1.14 4.05 21.74
C PRO A 314 0.25 3.19 20.82
N PRO A 315 0.73 2.77 19.64
CA PRO A 315 -0.04 1.85 18.83
C PRO A 315 -0.27 0.53 19.58
N PRO A 316 -1.41 -0.16 19.40
CA PRO A 316 -1.49 -1.55 19.78
C PRO A 316 -0.39 -2.34 19.04
N PHE A 317 0.09 -3.42 19.62
CA PHE A 317 1.25 -4.16 19.11
C PHE A 317 2.57 -3.35 19.06
N MET A 318 2.72 -2.25 19.80
CA MET A 318 3.94 -1.41 19.80
C MET A 318 5.29 -2.18 19.85
N LYS A 319 5.36 -3.28 20.60
CA LYS A 319 6.57 -4.12 20.72
C LYS A 319 6.63 -5.27 19.70
N GLU A 320 5.53 -5.58 19.03
CA GLU A 320 5.35 -6.78 18.21
C GLU A 320 4.86 -6.47 16.79
N TRP A 321 4.73 -5.20 16.41
CA TRP A 321 4.20 -4.80 15.11
C TRP A 321 5.01 -5.40 13.95
N GLN A 322 6.34 -5.54 14.10
CA GLN A 322 7.18 -6.19 13.08
C GLN A 322 6.80 -7.67 12.90
N SER A 323 6.62 -8.40 14.01
CA SER A 323 6.17 -9.81 14.00
C SER A 323 4.78 -9.93 13.37
N LEU A 324 3.84 -9.06 13.75
CA LEU A 324 2.50 -9.02 13.16
C LEU A 324 2.55 -8.77 11.64
N VAL A 325 3.32 -7.78 11.19
CA VAL A 325 3.48 -7.49 9.76
C VAL A 325 4.07 -8.71 9.03
N MET A 326 5.09 -9.36 9.59
CA MET A 326 5.66 -10.56 8.97
C MET A 326 4.67 -11.72 8.91
N LYS A 327 3.83 -11.93 9.92
CA LYS A 327 2.74 -12.93 9.87
C LYS A 327 1.80 -12.64 8.70
N LEU A 328 1.39 -11.39 8.51
CA LEU A 328 0.51 -10.98 7.40
C LEU A 328 1.17 -11.19 6.04
N VAL A 329 2.46 -10.87 5.92
CA VAL A 329 3.24 -11.10 4.68
C VAL A 329 3.37 -12.59 4.37
N LEU A 330 3.66 -13.43 5.36
CA LEU A 330 3.78 -14.87 5.19
C LEU A 330 2.44 -15.50 4.79
N LEU A 331 1.33 -15.05 5.39
CA LEU A 331 -0.02 -15.44 4.99
C LEU A 331 -0.32 -15.04 3.54
N HIS A 332 0.05 -13.81 3.15
CA HIS A 332 -0.13 -13.33 1.78
C HIS A 332 0.68 -14.17 0.79
N ALA A 333 1.97 -14.39 1.05
CA ALA A 333 2.83 -15.18 0.20
C ALA A 333 2.34 -16.64 0.07
N ALA A 334 1.89 -17.24 1.18
CA ALA A 334 1.32 -18.58 1.16
C ALA A 334 0.03 -18.65 0.32
N ASN A 335 -0.87 -17.67 0.46
CA ASN A 335 -2.12 -17.59 -0.28
C ASN A 335 -1.91 -17.32 -1.78
N GLU A 336 -0.90 -16.53 -2.14
CA GLU A 336 -0.51 -16.25 -3.53
C GLU A 336 0.31 -17.40 -4.18
N GLY A 337 0.70 -18.41 -3.40
CA GLY A 337 1.51 -19.52 -3.86
C GLY A 337 2.94 -19.12 -4.24
N LEU A 338 3.51 -18.14 -3.53
CA LEU A 338 4.88 -17.67 -3.75
C LEU A 338 5.90 -18.58 -3.06
N ASP A 339 7.08 -18.73 -3.67
CA ASP A 339 8.08 -19.70 -3.24
C ASP A 339 8.99 -19.19 -2.14
N ALA A 340 9.07 -17.87 -1.95
CA ALA A 340 9.80 -17.27 -0.84
C ALA A 340 9.29 -15.88 -0.47
N VAL A 341 9.66 -15.43 0.72
CA VAL A 341 9.59 -14.03 1.15
C VAL A 341 11.02 -13.56 1.41
N ALA A 342 11.41 -12.43 0.84
CA ALA A 342 12.72 -11.83 1.04
C ALA A 342 12.62 -10.36 1.42
N TRP A 343 13.66 -9.80 2.02
CA TRP A 343 13.74 -8.37 2.34
C TRP A 343 15.17 -7.84 2.24
N THR A 344 15.29 -6.58 1.88
CA THR A 344 16.58 -5.90 1.77
C THR A 344 17.34 -5.90 3.09
N ARG A 345 18.68 -6.01 3.05
CA ARG A 345 19.54 -5.78 4.23
C ARG A 345 19.55 -4.32 4.68
N GLY A 346 19.93 -4.06 5.92
CA GLY A 346 20.03 -2.73 6.51
C GLY A 346 20.95 -1.78 5.73
N ALA A 347 22.07 -2.29 5.21
CA ALA A 347 22.99 -1.54 4.34
C ALA A 347 22.32 -0.97 3.08
N HIS A 348 21.41 -1.72 2.45
CA HIS A 348 20.69 -1.27 1.27
C HIS A 348 19.69 -0.15 1.63
N GLN A 349 19.09 -0.21 2.81
CA GLN A 349 18.18 0.83 3.31
C GLN A 349 18.92 2.09 3.72
N ALA A 350 20.11 1.94 4.32
CA ALA A 350 21.00 3.05 4.67
C ALA A 350 21.41 3.87 3.43
N PHE A 351 21.69 3.20 2.31
CA PHE A 351 21.97 3.88 1.05
C PHE A 351 20.81 4.76 0.56
N ARG A 352 19.56 4.35 0.82
CA ARG A 352 18.36 5.11 0.47
C ARG A 352 18.16 6.30 1.41
N TYR A 353 18.31 6.11 2.71
CA TYR A 353 17.92 7.10 3.72
C TYR A 353 19.11 7.71 4.45
N LYS A 354 19.61 8.85 3.94
CA LYS A 354 20.70 9.61 4.56
C LYS A 354 20.40 10.14 5.98
N ASN A 355 19.11 10.31 6.31
CA ASN A 355 18.66 10.97 7.55
C ASN A 355 18.16 9.98 8.62
N ILE A 356 18.30 8.67 8.40
CA ILE A 356 17.93 7.64 9.39
C ILE A 356 19.22 6.98 9.88
N SER A 357 19.32 6.76 11.20
CA SER A 357 20.48 6.06 11.77
C SER A 357 20.66 4.68 11.11
N HIS A 358 21.81 4.46 10.48
CA HIS A 358 22.19 3.18 9.88
C HIS A 358 22.10 2.04 10.90
N ALA A 359 22.44 2.30 12.17
CA ALA A 359 22.36 1.32 13.25
C ALA A 359 20.91 0.84 13.46
N ASN A 360 19.92 1.73 13.40
CA ASN A 360 18.51 1.35 13.56
C ASN A 360 18.00 0.51 12.38
N LEU A 361 18.45 0.83 11.17
CA LEU A 361 18.09 0.06 9.97
C LEU A 361 18.72 -1.34 10.00
N ASN A 362 20.00 -1.44 10.36
CA ASN A 362 20.66 -2.74 10.51
C ASN A 362 20.02 -3.58 11.62
N GLU A 363 19.69 -2.97 12.76
CA GLU A 363 19.00 -3.66 13.86
C GLU A 363 17.63 -4.21 13.44
N LEU A 364 16.88 -3.47 12.63
CA LEU A 364 15.60 -3.93 12.11
C LEU A 364 15.78 -5.04 11.07
N TYR A 365 16.46 -4.75 9.97
CA TYR A 365 16.48 -5.60 8.78
C TYR A 365 17.42 -6.81 8.90
N ASP A 366 18.53 -6.68 9.62
CA ASP A 366 19.57 -7.72 9.68
C ASP A 366 19.53 -8.54 10.98
N ARG A 367 18.78 -8.07 12.00
CA ARG A 367 18.66 -8.75 13.30
C ARG A 367 17.23 -9.06 13.71
N THR A 368 16.38 -8.03 13.80
CA THR A 368 15.01 -8.19 14.30
C THR A 368 14.18 -9.06 13.36
N LEU A 369 14.12 -8.74 12.07
CA LEU A 369 13.31 -9.48 11.10
C LEU A 369 13.75 -10.95 10.96
N PRO A 370 15.04 -11.29 10.75
CA PRO A 370 15.48 -12.69 10.72
C PRO A 370 15.14 -13.46 11.99
N ARG A 371 15.32 -12.85 13.18
CA ARG A 371 15.01 -13.48 14.47
C ARG A 371 13.51 -13.78 14.60
N GLU A 372 12.67 -12.80 14.27
CA GLU A 372 11.22 -12.99 14.35
C GLU A 372 10.74 -14.03 13.33
N VAL A 373 11.21 -13.99 12.08
CA VAL A 373 10.85 -14.99 11.06
C VAL A 373 11.28 -16.40 11.48
N ASN A 374 12.50 -16.57 11.98
CA ASN A 374 12.97 -17.86 12.52
C ASN A 374 12.06 -18.38 13.63
N ARG A 375 11.65 -17.49 14.55
CA ARG A 375 10.73 -17.85 15.64
C ARG A 375 9.35 -18.25 15.13
N LEU A 376 8.82 -17.51 14.16
CA LEU A 376 7.50 -17.75 13.56
C LEU A 376 7.45 -19.03 12.74
N LEU A 377 8.54 -19.35 12.03
CA LEU A 377 8.59 -20.47 11.09
C LEU A 377 9.19 -21.76 11.66
N LYS A 378 9.78 -21.73 12.85
CA LYS A 378 10.24 -22.93 13.57
C LYS A 378 9.16 -24.02 13.68
N PRO A 379 7.89 -23.75 14.05
CA PRO A 379 6.84 -24.78 14.09
C PRO A 379 6.47 -25.37 12.73
N TYR A 380 6.83 -24.68 11.65
CA TYR A 380 6.57 -25.06 10.26
C TYR A 380 7.77 -25.74 9.60
N GLY A 381 8.90 -25.90 10.31
CA GLY A 381 10.11 -26.51 9.79
C GLY A 381 10.87 -25.63 8.79
N ALA A 382 10.67 -24.30 8.82
CA ALA A 382 11.37 -23.35 7.96
C ALA A 382 12.19 -22.34 8.78
N SER A 383 13.26 -21.83 8.18
CA SER A 383 14.16 -20.87 8.80
C SER A 383 14.61 -19.81 7.79
N CYS A 384 14.97 -18.64 8.29
CA CYS A 384 15.58 -17.59 7.52
C CYS A 384 16.93 -18.07 6.95
N GLU A 385 17.13 -17.78 5.68
CA GLU A 385 18.34 -18.05 4.91
C GLU A 385 18.74 -16.80 4.12
N THR A 386 19.82 -16.92 3.35
CA THR A 386 20.20 -15.89 2.39
C THR A 386 19.64 -16.30 1.02
N LEU A 387 18.97 -15.37 0.35
CA LEU A 387 18.42 -15.57 -1.00
C LEU A 387 19.09 -14.60 -1.98
N GLY A 388 19.34 -15.08 -3.20
CA GLY A 388 19.80 -14.27 -4.32
C GLY A 388 18.63 -13.64 -5.07
N VAL A 389 18.71 -12.34 -5.35
CA VAL A 389 17.71 -11.59 -6.13
C VAL A 389 18.41 -10.73 -7.18
N TYR A 390 17.99 -10.85 -8.44
CA TYR A 390 18.51 -10.03 -9.53
C TYR A 390 17.96 -8.60 -9.49
N VAL A 391 18.86 -7.63 -9.76
CA VAL A 391 18.54 -6.21 -9.85
C VAL A 391 19.27 -5.60 -11.05
N PRO A 392 18.57 -4.91 -11.97
CA PRO A 392 19.19 -4.18 -13.07
C PRO A 392 20.28 -3.20 -12.62
N ALA A 393 21.47 -3.32 -13.23
CA ALA A 393 22.67 -2.58 -12.85
C ALA A 393 22.79 -1.25 -13.61
N ASN A 394 22.85 -1.31 -14.95
CA ASN A 394 23.05 -0.18 -15.86
C ASN A 394 21.78 0.26 -16.61
N PHE A 395 20.66 -0.43 -16.41
CA PHE A 395 19.34 -0.04 -16.91
C PHE A 395 18.31 -0.09 -15.77
N ALA A 396 17.10 0.41 -16.02
CA ALA A 396 16.00 0.37 -15.06
C ALA A 396 14.69 0.00 -15.76
N ILE A 397 14.01 -1.04 -15.28
CA ILE A 397 12.64 -1.39 -15.63
C ILE A 397 11.69 -0.92 -14.51
N THR A 398 10.75 -0.05 -14.84
CA THR A 398 9.83 0.55 -13.88
C THR A 398 8.38 0.30 -14.29
N GLN A 399 7.57 -0.24 -13.39
CA GLN A 399 6.13 -0.40 -13.63
C GLN A 399 5.43 0.96 -13.74
N THR A 400 4.63 1.17 -14.78
CA THR A 400 3.84 2.40 -15.03
C THR A 400 2.35 2.13 -15.21
N GLU A 401 1.57 3.14 -15.56
CA GLU A 401 0.13 3.03 -15.81
C GLU A 401 -0.21 2.23 -17.08
N HIS A 402 0.78 2.04 -17.96
CA HIS A 402 0.63 1.37 -19.26
C HIS A 402 1.37 0.02 -19.33
N GLY A 403 1.98 -0.42 -18.22
CA GLY A 403 2.80 -1.62 -18.18
C GLY A 403 4.13 -1.32 -17.51
N TYR A 404 5.21 -1.28 -18.29
CA TYR A 404 6.59 -1.09 -17.85
C TYR A 404 7.33 -0.18 -18.82
N GLU A 405 8.22 0.64 -18.29
CA GLU A 405 9.15 1.46 -19.07
C GLU A 405 10.58 1.04 -18.75
N VAL A 406 11.44 1.01 -19.77
CA VAL A 406 12.85 0.64 -19.67
C VAL A 406 13.70 1.87 -19.96
N PHE A 407 14.62 2.18 -19.05
CA PHE A 407 15.51 3.33 -19.16
C PHE A 407 16.98 2.92 -19.10
N SER A 408 17.83 3.60 -19.85
CA SER A 408 19.29 3.59 -19.61
C SER A 408 19.59 4.36 -18.33
N LYS A 409 20.43 3.84 -17.43
CA LYS A 409 20.85 4.60 -16.24
C LYS A 409 21.98 5.59 -16.54
N GLU A 410 22.71 5.40 -17.63
CA GLU A 410 23.81 6.28 -18.03
C GLU A 410 23.26 7.63 -18.48
N ASP A 411 22.34 7.61 -19.44
CA ASP A 411 21.79 8.83 -20.06
C ASP A 411 20.38 9.19 -19.56
N ASN A 412 19.78 8.33 -18.73
CA ASN A 412 18.39 8.46 -18.28
C ASN A 412 17.39 8.55 -19.45
N GLU A 413 17.72 7.91 -20.58
CA GLU A 413 16.91 7.85 -21.79
C GLU A 413 15.91 6.70 -21.73
N LEU A 414 14.69 6.93 -22.25
CA LEU A 414 13.66 5.90 -22.40
C LEU A 414 14.00 5.01 -23.60
N LEU A 415 14.33 3.75 -23.33
CA LEU A 415 14.66 2.75 -24.35
C LEU A 415 13.40 2.09 -24.93
N GLY A 416 12.34 1.97 -24.14
CA GLY A 416 11.09 1.40 -24.62
C GLY A 416 10.00 1.24 -23.57
N THR A 417 8.83 0.83 -24.04
CA THR A 417 7.64 0.60 -23.21
C THR A 417 7.05 -0.77 -23.51
N ALA A 418 6.70 -1.53 -22.49
CA ALA A 418 6.20 -2.90 -22.62
C ALA A 418 4.94 -3.13 -21.76
N PRO A 419 4.02 -4.01 -22.18
CA PRO A 419 2.80 -4.30 -21.41
C PRO A 419 3.05 -5.18 -20.18
N SER A 420 4.17 -5.91 -20.13
CA SER A 420 4.54 -6.83 -19.04
C SER A 420 6.04 -6.74 -18.73
N LEU A 421 6.44 -7.22 -17.54
CA LEU A 421 7.86 -7.28 -17.18
C LEU A 421 8.65 -8.19 -18.12
N ALA A 422 8.06 -9.33 -18.52
CA ALA A 422 8.69 -10.25 -19.47
C ALA A 422 8.94 -9.56 -20.83
N ALA A 423 7.97 -8.82 -21.37
CA ALA A 423 8.15 -8.08 -22.62
C ALA A 423 9.11 -6.88 -22.48
N ALA A 424 9.33 -6.38 -21.26
CA ALA A 424 10.30 -5.31 -21.03
C ALA A 424 11.75 -5.78 -21.29
N SER A 425 12.01 -7.08 -21.24
CA SER A 425 13.34 -7.63 -21.53
C SER A 425 13.82 -7.35 -22.96
N GLU A 426 12.90 -7.17 -23.93
CA GLU A 426 13.23 -6.85 -25.33
C GLU A 426 13.86 -5.46 -25.51
N PHE A 427 13.69 -4.57 -24.53
CA PHE A 427 14.22 -3.20 -24.55
C PHE A 427 15.44 -3.03 -23.65
N VAL A 428 15.98 -4.13 -23.11
CA VAL A 428 17.24 -4.10 -22.36
C VAL A 428 18.36 -3.73 -23.33
N PRO A 429 19.19 -2.71 -23.02
CA PRO A 429 20.22 -2.26 -23.94
C PRO A 429 21.31 -3.31 -24.11
N ASP A 430 22.05 -3.25 -25.22
CA ASP A 430 23.23 -4.08 -25.42
C ASP A 430 24.24 -3.88 -24.27
N GLY A 431 24.73 -4.98 -23.68
CA GLY A 431 25.55 -4.93 -22.46
C GLY A 431 24.77 -4.66 -21.17
N GLY A 432 23.43 -4.59 -21.25
CA GLY A 432 22.53 -4.58 -20.10
C GLY A 432 22.75 -5.82 -19.24
N HIS A 433 23.03 -5.62 -17.95
CA HIS A 433 23.25 -6.71 -17.02
C HIS A 433 22.59 -6.46 -15.67
N GLU A 434 22.33 -7.56 -14.96
CA GLU A 434 21.76 -7.56 -13.63
C GLU A 434 22.81 -8.03 -12.62
N ILE A 435 22.75 -7.47 -11.41
CA ILE A 435 23.60 -7.89 -10.29
C ILE A 435 22.75 -8.75 -9.35
N LEU A 436 23.32 -9.89 -8.96
CA LEU A 436 22.74 -10.76 -7.94
C LEU A 436 23.02 -10.19 -6.55
N TYR A 437 21.99 -9.69 -5.87
CA TYR A 437 22.09 -9.20 -4.50
C TYR A 437 21.69 -10.28 -3.50
N GLN A 438 22.52 -10.45 -2.47
CA GLN A 438 22.26 -11.35 -1.36
C GLN A 438 21.41 -10.67 -0.29
N VAL A 439 20.17 -11.14 -0.14
CA VAL A 439 19.17 -10.60 0.78
C VAL A 439 18.79 -11.62 1.85
N HIS A 440 18.14 -11.16 2.93
CA HIS A 440 17.55 -12.08 3.89
C HIS A 440 16.22 -12.58 3.36
N GLY A 441 15.89 -13.84 3.60
CA GLY A 441 14.59 -14.36 3.22
C GLY A 441 14.33 -15.75 3.79
N VAL A 442 13.21 -16.33 3.37
CA VAL A 442 12.82 -17.68 3.75
C VAL A 442 12.07 -18.34 2.61
N LYS A 443 12.47 -19.57 2.25
CA LYS A 443 11.71 -20.41 1.32
C LYS A 443 10.43 -20.93 1.95
N LEU A 444 9.36 -20.83 1.18
CA LEU A 444 8.02 -21.31 1.49
C LEU A 444 7.68 -22.47 0.56
N THR A 445 8.19 -23.66 0.88
CA THR A 445 7.83 -24.88 0.13
C THR A 445 6.32 -25.10 0.14
N SER A 446 5.82 -25.92 -0.79
CA SER A 446 4.39 -26.29 -0.83
C SER A 446 3.86 -26.80 0.51
N VAL A 447 4.67 -27.60 1.22
CA VAL A 447 4.36 -28.13 2.56
C VAL A 447 4.28 -27.01 3.60
N VAL A 448 5.26 -26.09 3.61
CA VAL A 448 5.27 -24.95 4.54
C VAL A 448 4.08 -24.03 4.30
N ARG A 449 3.76 -23.72 3.03
CA ARG A 449 2.58 -22.90 2.68
C ARG A 449 1.29 -23.55 3.16
N ALA A 450 1.09 -24.84 2.88
CA ALA A 450 -0.08 -25.58 3.32
C ALA A 450 -0.20 -25.59 4.85
N ALA A 451 0.91 -25.79 5.56
CA ALA A 451 0.92 -25.77 7.02
C ALA A 451 0.58 -24.37 7.59
N ILE A 452 1.10 -23.29 6.99
CA ILE A 452 0.76 -21.90 7.36
C ILE A 452 -0.74 -21.66 7.18
N LEU A 453 -1.32 -22.03 6.03
CA LEU A 453 -2.74 -21.84 5.76
C LEU A 453 -3.64 -22.75 6.62
N SER A 454 -3.15 -23.90 7.07
CA SER A 454 -3.90 -24.77 7.97
C SER A 454 -3.89 -24.27 9.42
N ASN A 455 -2.74 -23.82 9.93
CA ASN A 455 -2.57 -23.53 11.35
C ASN A 455 -2.74 -22.04 11.69
N GLY A 456 -2.35 -21.16 10.78
CA GLY A 456 -2.37 -19.71 10.94
C GLY A 456 -1.34 -19.19 11.95
N PHE A 457 -1.43 -17.91 12.29
CA PHE A 457 -0.57 -17.30 13.30
C PHE A 457 -1.39 -16.68 14.44
N ALA A 458 -0.88 -16.79 15.67
CA ALA A 458 -1.39 -16.01 16.77
C ALA A 458 -1.09 -14.52 16.53
N ALA A 459 -2.02 -13.61 16.79
CA ALA A 459 -1.82 -12.17 16.59
C ALA A 459 -0.65 -11.65 17.44
N TRP A 460 -0.55 -12.11 18.69
CA TRP A 460 0.57 -11.85 19.59
C TRP A 460 1.54 -13.02 19.66
N GLY A 461 2.75 -12.76 20.17
CA GLY A 461 3.85 -13.72 20.17
C GLY A 461 4.35 -13.91 18.76
#